data_AF-A0A2M8KZP8-F1
#
_entry.id   AF-A0A2M8KZP8-F1
#
_cell.length_a   1.000
_cell.length_b   1.000
_cell.length_c   1.000
_cell.angle_alpha   90.00
_cell.angle_beta   90.00
_cell.angle_gamma   90.00
#
_symmetry.space_group_name_H-M   'P 1'
#
loop_
_entity.id
_entity.type
_entity.pdbx_description
1 polymer ?
#
loop_
_entity_poly.entity_id
_entity_poly.type
_entity_poly.pdbx_seq_one_letter_code
_entity_poly.pdbx_strand_id
1 'polypeptide(L)'
;MAKRKTKKKLSWLKNPKNRSQVFLAVLVLLGGSFFAYQNYAKWQDKHKFEQAQTSINELYSEIVAKVGQPDNYKKTNSCSRPNLKFEQGPLSCNVGVDILYGVDNIQAATNIFSTIQNGIVKESSSFVRIADSKDKGSLPSSTVSSDNYKDSKSGMECTIKYAYDSPFDTFLTLNKESTSKPLFISIGCYASAKKGYYPSS
;
A
#
# COMPACT_ATOMS: atom_id res chain seq x y z
N MET A 1 11.98 64.47 1.25
CA MET A 1 12.38 64.22 -0.16
C MET A 1 12.16 62.76 -0.50
N ALA A 2 11.16 62.42 -1.33
CA ALA A 2 10.85 61.03 -1.70
C ALA A 2 11.28 60.75 -3.16
N LYS A 3 12.23 59.82 -3.34
CA LYS A 3 12.70 59.37 -4.68
C LYS A 3 11.59 58.57 -5.38
N ARG A 4 10.98 59.15 -6.42
CA ARG A 4 10.06 58.46 -7.34
C ARG A 4 10.83 57.36 -8.11
N LYS A 5 10.58 56.09 -7.78
CA LYS A 5 11.05 54.94 -8.58
C LYS A 5 10.27 54.91 -9.90
N THR A 6 10.94 55.25 -10.99
CA THR A 6 10.43 55.09 -12.36
C THR A 6 10.23 53.59 -12.64
N LYS A 7 8.98 53.14 -12.67
CA LYS A 7 8.61 51.81 -13.16
C LYS A 7 9.01 51.76 -14.64
N LYS A 8 10.14 51.12 -14.96
CA LYS A 8 10.49 50.74 -16.34
C LYS A 8 9.37 49.83 -16.85
N LYS A 9 8.39 50.41 -17.54
CA LYS A 9 7.33 49.66 -18.24
C LYS A 9 8.03 48.74 -19.23
N LEU A 10 7.74 47.43 -19.20
CA LEU A 10 8.24 46.46 -20.17
C LEU A 10 7.73 46.80 -21.58
N SER A 11 8.36 47.76 -22.26
CA SER A 11 8.00 48.20 -23.61
C SER A 11 8.33 47.14 -24.66
N TRP A 12 9.26 46.23 -24.36
CA TRP A 12 9.69 45.15 -25.27
C TRP A 12 8.60 44.09 -25.53
N LEU A 13 7.60 43.97 -24.63
CA LEU A 13 6.41 43.11 -24.80
C LEU A 13 5.35 43.70 -25.75
N LYS A 14 5.54 44.91 -26.29
CA LYS A 14 4.60 45.49 -27.27
C LYS A 14 4.83 45.00 -28.70
N ASN A 15 6.00 44.42 -28.99
CA ASN A 15 6.31 43.91 -30.32
C ASN A 15 5.67 42.51 -30.49
N PRO A 16 4.76 42.30 -31.47
CA PRO A 16 4.05 41.03 -31.62
C PRO A 16 4.97 39.82 -31.82
N LYS A 17 6.14 40.02 -32.45
CA LYS A 17 7.16 38.96 -32.61
C LYS A 17 7.75 38.51 -31.25
N ASN A 18 8.04 39.45 -30.36
CA ASN A 18 8.59 39.14 -29.02
C ASN A 18 7.52 38.50 -28.12
N ARG A 19 6.25 38.90 -28.26
CA ARG A 19 5.12 38.23 -27.57
C ARG A 19 4.99 36.76 -27.97
N SER A 20 5.09 36.46 -29.26
CA SER A 20 5.02 35.08 -29.75
C SER A 20 6.16 34.21 -29.20
N GLN A 21 7.40 34.72 -29.20
CA GLN A 21 8.55 34.00 -28.64
C GLN A 21 8.44 33.79 -27.12
N VAL A 22 7.99 34.81 -26.36
CA VAL A 22 7.75 34.68 -24.92
C VAL A 22 6.66 33.65 -24.65
N PHE A 23 5.57 33.66 -25.42
CA PHE A 23 4.49 32.68 -25.28
C PHE A 23 4.97 31.25 -25.58
N LEU A 24 5.76 31.08 -26.63
CA LEU A 24 6.36 29.79 -26.98
C LEU A 24 7.30 29.28 -25.88
N ALA A 25 8.14 30.16 -25.33
CA ALA A 25 9.03 29.82 -24.21
C ALA A 25 8.25 29.40 -22.95
N VAL A 26 7.14 30.09 -22.64
CA VAL A 26 6.25 29.73 -21.53
C VAL A 26 5.60 28.36 -21.78
N LEU A 27 5.11 28.09 -22.99
CA LEU A 27 4.54 26.78 -23.34
C LEU A 27 5.55 25.65 -23.19
N VAL A 28 6.79 25.86 -23.64
CA VAL A 28 7.86 24.87 -23.49
C VAL A 28 8.20 24.63 -22.01
N LEU A 29 8.27 25.68 -21.20
CA LEU A 29 8.49 25.55 -19.75
C LEU A 29 7.36 24.79 -19.06
N LEU A 30 6.10 25.09 -19.39
CA LEU A 30 4.95 24.38 -18.84
C LEU A 30 4.92 22.91 -19.27
N GLY A 31 5.19 22.63 -20.54
CA GLY A 31 5.26 21.27 -21.07
C GLY A 31 6.38 20.45 -20.44
N GLY A 32 7.59 21.03 -20.33
CA GLY A 32 8.73 20.38 -19.68
C GLY A 32 8.48 20.10 -18.20
N SER A 33 7.89 21.07 -17.47
CA SER A 33 7.52 20.91 -16.06
C SER A 33 6.49 19.80 -15.87
N PHE A 34 5.51 19.70 -16.76
CA PHE A 34 4.49 18.64 -16.71
C PHE A 34 5.09 17.25 -16.92
N PHE A 35 6.00 17.09 -17.88
CA PHE A 35 6.65 15.80 -18.14
C PHE A 35 7.55 15.37 -16.98
N ALA A 36 8.35 16.30 -16.44
CA ALA A 36 9.18 16.06 -15.26
C ALA A 36 8.33 15.62 -14.06
N TYR A 37 7.20 16.30 -13.82
CA TYR A 37 6.28 15.96 -12.74
C TYR A 37 5.69 14.54 -12.90
N GLN A 38 5.26 14.15 -14.10
CA GLN A 38 4.70 12.80 -14.33
C GLN A 38 5.72 11.70 -14.04
N ASN A 39 6.97 11.88 -14.45
CA ASN A 39 8.04 10.91 -14.17
C ASN A 39 8.38 10.85 -12.68
N TYR A 40 8.49 12.01 -12.03
CA TYR A 40 8.72 12.08 -10.59
C TYR A 40 7.60 11.40 -9.80
N ALA A 41 6.33 11.65 -10.14
CA ALA A 41 5.19 11.03 -9.48
C ALA A 41 5.21 9.50 -9.60
N LYS A 42 5.52 8.96 -10.79
CA LYS A 42 5.67 7.52 -11.00
C LYS A 42 6.82 6.92 -10.18
N TRP A 43 7.96 7.61 -10.14
CA TRP A 43 9.10 7.19 -9.33
C TRP A 43 8.77 7.19 -7.84
N GLN A 44 8.06 8.21 -7.36
CA GLN A 44 7.64 8.31 -5.98
C GLN A 44 6.67 7.20 -5.59
N ASP A 45 5.68 6.90 -6.44
CA ASP A 45 4.77 5.77 -6.22
C ASP A 45 5.55 4.46 -6.13
N LYS A 46 6.47 4.23 -7.08
CA LYS A 46 7.35 3.06 -7.09
C LYS A 46 8.07 2.88 -5.75
N HIS A 47 8.75 3.93 -5.30
CA HIS A 47 9.52 3.90 -4.06
C HIS A 47 8.63 3.57 -2.84
N LYS A 48 7.41 4.13 -2.78
CA LYS A 48 6.46 3.82 -1.70
C LYS A 48 6.09 2.35 -1.65
N PHE A 49 5.74 1.75 -2.80
CA PHE A 49 5.40 0.33 -2.84
C PHE A 49 6.60 -0.58 -2.52
N GLU A 50 7.82 -0.22 -2.95
CA GLU A 50 9.04 -0.96 -2.61
C GLU A 50 9.33 -0.90 -1.11
N GLN A 51 9.13 0.26 -0.48
CA GLN A 51 9.24 0.42 0.97
C GLN A 51 8.20 -0.42 1.72
N ALA A 52 6.92 -0.36 1.30
CA ALA A 52 5.87 -1.17 1.89
C ALA A 52 6.15 -2.67 1.74
N GLN A 53 6.59 -3.11 0.55
CA GLN A 53 6.96 -4.50 0.30
C GLN A 53 8.13 -4.95 1.20
N THR A 54 9.09 -4.06 1.46
CA THR A 54 10.20 -4.31 2.37
C THR A 54 9.70 -4.47 3.80
N SER A 55 8.86 -3.56 4.29
CA SER A 55 8.23 -3.67 5.61
C SER A 55 7.44 -4.96 5.78
N ILE A 56 6.68 -5.37 4.75
CA ILE A 56 5.93 -6.64 4.77
C ILE A 56 6.87 -7.84 4.79
N ASN A 57 7.97 -7.83 4.04
CA ASN A 57 8.95 -8.91 4.06
C ASN A 57 9.67 -9.03 5.41
N GLU A 58 10.00 -7.89 6.04
CA GLU A 58 10.55 -7.84 7.40
C GLU A 58 9.56 -8.44 8.41
N LEU A 59 8.30 -8.01 8.36
CA LEU A 59 7.23 -8.52 9.22
C LEU A 59 7.02 -10.03 9.01
N TYR A 60 7.00 -10.49 7.76
CA TYR A 60 6.91 -11.92 7.44
C TYR A 60 8.08 -12.71 8.01
N SER A 61 9.31 -12.21 7.86
CA SER A 61 10.51 -12.87 8.41
C SER A 61 10.43 -13.00 9.93
N GLU A 62 9.91 -11.98 10.62
CA GLU A 62 9.75 -12.01 12.08
C GLU A 62 8.65 -13.00 12.50
N ILE A 63 7.54 -13.07 11.76
CA ILE A 63 6.49 -14.07 11.96
C ILE A 63 7.09 -15.47 11.83
N VAL A 64 7.83 -15.75 10.74
CA VAL A 64 8.46 -17.05 10.53
C VAL A 64 9.46 -17.40 11.63
N ALA A 65 10.22 -16.42 12.12
CA ALA A 65 11.19 -16.64 13.20
C ALA A 65 10.52 -16.99 14.54
N LYS A 66 9.35 -16.42 14.85
CA LYS A 66 8.65 -16.63 16.14
C LYS A 66 7.61 -17.74 16.10
N VAL A 67 6.92 -17.94 14.96
CA VAL A 67 5.81 -18.89 14.80
C VAL A 67 6.26 -20.17 14.09
N GLY A 68 7.30 -20.10 13.26
CA GLY A 68 7.74 -21.19 12.40
C GLY A 68 7.33 -20.98 10.93
N GLN A 69 7.74 -21.91 10.07
CA GLN A 69 7.41 -21.86 8.63
C GLN A 69 5.91 -22.13 8.42
N PRO A 70 5.21 -21.35 7.58
CA PRO A 70 3.85 -21.65 7.18
C PRO A 70 3.80 -22.86 6.25
N ASP A 71 2.64 -23.51 6.16
CA ASP A 71 2.43 -24.58 5.20
C ASP A 71 2.45 -24.04 3.78
N ASN A 72 1.87 -22.86 3.55
CA ASN A 72 1.86 -22.21 2.26
C ASN A 72 1.91 -20.68 2.43
N TYR A 73 2.52 -19.98 1.48
CA TYR A 73 2.48 -18.53 1.42
C TYR A 73 2.58 -18.05 -0.02
N LYS A 74 2.03 -16.87 -0.30
CA LYS A 74 2.11 -16.24 -1.60
C LYS A 74 2.28 -14.74 -1.46
N LYS A 75 3.26 -14.20 -2.15
CA LYS A 75 3.40 -12.75 -2.30
C LYS A 75 2.39 -12.26 -3.32
N THR A 76 1.66 -11.23 -2.96
CA THR A 76 0.66 -10.61 -3.81
C THR A 76 1.16 -9.26 -4.28
N ASN A 77 0.97 -9.00 -5.57
CA ASN A 77 1.28 -7.73 -6.18
C ASN A 77 0.31 -7.57 -7.35
N SER A 78 -0.68 -6.71 -7.16
CA SER A 78 -1.74 -6.55 -8.12
C SER A 78 -2.19 -5.09 -8.19
N CYS A 79 -2.63 -4.68 -9.36
CA CYS A 79 -3.27 -3.40 -9.54
C CYS A 79 -4.57 -3.57 -10.30
N SER A 80 -5.60 -2.92 -9.80
CA SER A 80 -6.93 -2.94 -10.40
C SER A 80 -7.49 -1.53 -10.51
N ARG A 81 -8.45 -1.38 -11.41
CA ARG A 81 -9.25 -0.17 -11.55
C ARG A 81 -10.69 -0.55 -11.22
N PRO A 82 -11.37 0.16 -10.30
CA PRO A 82 -12.79 -0.08 -10.11
C PRO A 82 -13.52 0.35 -11.38
N ASN A 83 -14.42 -0.51 -11.86
CA ASN A 83 -15.34 -0.17 -12.94
C ASN A 83 -16.41 0.76 -12.37
N LEU A 84 -16.37 2.04 -12.76
CA LEU A 84 -17.45 2.97 -12.47
C LEU A 84 -18.45 2.91 -13.63
N LYS A 85 -19.73 3.17 -13.34
CA LYS A 85 -20.86 3.01 -14.29
C LYS A 85 -20.63 3.65 -15.67
N PHE A 86 -19.78 4.67 -15.77
CA PHE A 86 -19.48 5.39 -17.01
C PHE A 86 -17.98 5.61 -17.27
N GLU A 87 -17.08 5.22 -16.37
CA GLU A 87 -15.64 5.51 -16.48
C GLU A 87 -14.78 4.47 -15.74
N GLN A 88 -13.48 4.41 -16.04
CA GLN A 88 -12.54 3.68 -15.21
C GLN A 88 -12.12 4.55 -14.02
N GLY A 89 -12.27 4.03 -12.80
CA GLY A 89 -11.75 4.71 -11.62
C GLY A 89 -10.22 4.76 -11.56
N PRO A 90 -9.66 5.41 -10.52
CA PRO A 90 -8.22 5.49 -10.34
C PRO A 90 -7.60 4.10 -10.21
N LEU A 91 -6.37 3.94 -10.72
CA LEU A 91 -5.60 2.71 -10.53
C LEU A 91 -5.22 2.60 -9.05
N SER A 92 -5.62 1.51 -8.42
CA SER A 92 -5.22 1.15 -7.07
C SER A 92 -4.33 -0.08 -7.14
N CYS A 93 -3.25 -0.08 -6.37
CA CYS A 93 -2.32 -1.20 -6.30
C CYS A 93 -2.22 -1.71 -4.87
N ASN A 94 -1.99 -3.01 -4.75
CA ASN A 94 -1.81 -3.72 -3.50
C ASN A 94 -0.50 -4.52 -3.56
N VAL A 95 0.29 -4.42 -2.50
CA VAL A 95 1.45 -5.29 -2.24
C VAL A 95 1.21 -6.03 -0.94
N GLY A 96 1.46 -7.33 -0.92
CA GLY A 96 1.12 -8.13 0.24
C GLY A 96 1.76 -9.50 0.31
N VAL A 97 1.47 -10.18 1.40
CA VAL A 97 1.76 -11.60 1.59
C VAL A 97 0.55 -12.26 2.22
N ASP A 98 0.13 -13.36 1.61
CA ASP A 98 -0.86 -14.29 2.13
C ASP A 98 -0.11 -15.47 2.72
N ILE A 99 -0.48 -15.88 3.93
CA ILE A 99 0.18 -16.90 4.74
C ILE A 99 -0.88 -17.89 5.20
N LEU A 100 -0.57 -19.17 5.15
CA LEU A 100 -1.47 -20.24 5.56
C LEU A 100 -0.74 -21.20 6.51
N TYR A 101 -1.32 -21.35 7.70
CA TYR A 101 -0.93 -22.36 8.69
C TYR A 101 -2.04 -23.40 8.84
N GLY A 102 -1.69 -24.67 8.87
CA GLY A 102 -2.53 -25.75 9.36
C GLY A 102 -2.39 -25.84 10.87
N VAL A 103 -3.51 -25.71 11.58
CA VAL A 103 -3.56 -25.76 13.04
C VAL A 103 -4.56 -26.80 13.51
N ASP A 104 -4.30 -27.42 14.66
CA ASP A 104 -5.15 -28.50 15.16
C ASP A 104 -6.52 -28.01 15.65
N ASN A 105 -6.57 -26.79 16.21
CA ASN A 105 -7.78 -26.23 16.82
C ASN A 105 -7.68 -24.69 16.97
N ILE A 106 -8.77 -24.10 17.46
CA ILE A 106 -8.89 -22.65 17.64
C ILE A 106 -7.94 -22.10 18.70
N GLN A 107 -7.53 -22.93 19.68
CA GLN A 107 -6.59 -22.51 20.70
C GLN A 107 -5.19 -22.34 20.09
N ALA A 108 -4.75 -23.28 19.26
CA ALA A 108 -3.52 -23.16 18.48
C ALA A 108 -3.56 -21.92 17.55
N ALA A 109 -4.70 -21.71 16.87
CA ALA A 109 -4.89 -20.52 16.04
C ALA A 109 -4.78 -19.21 16.85
N THR A 110 -5.39 -19.19 18.03
CA THR A 110 -5.39 -18.03 18.95
C THR A 110 -3.98 -17.74 19.49
N ASN A 111 -3.19 -18.78 19.75
CA ASN A 111 -1.80 -18.62 20.17
C ASN A 111 -0.94 -17.99 19.07
N ILE A 112 -1.11 -18.44 17.82
CA ILE A 112 -0.43 -17.83 16.66
C ILE A 112 -0.88 -16.38 16.49
N PHE A 113 -2.19 -16.13 16.48
CA PHE A 113 -2.76 -14.78 16.38
C PHE A 113 -2.20 -13.85 17.47
N SER A 114 -2.19 -14.28 18.72
CA SER A 114 -1.69 -13.47 19.84
C SER A 114 -0.19 -13.19 19.69
N THR A 115 0.59 -14.18 19.27
CA THR A 115 2.03 -14.02 19.03
C THR A 115 2.28 -12.97 17.96
N ILE A 116 1.55 -13.02 16.85
CA ILE A 116 1.71 -12.07 15.74
C ILE A 116 1.19 -10.69 16.15
N GLN A 117 -0.07 -10.60 16.59
CA GLN A 117 -0.72 -9.32 16.87
C GLN A 117 -0.05 -8.59 18.04
N ASN A 118 0.17 -9.27 19.17
CA ASN A 118 0.66 -8.64 20.39
C ASN A 118 2.18 -8.61 20.47
N GLY A 119 2.86 -9.62 19.93
CA GLY A 119 4.31 -9.78 20.06
C GLY A 119 5.13 -9.39 18.84
N ILE A 120 4.50 -9.09 17.69
CA ILE A 120 5.20 -8.71 16.47
C ILE A 120 4.65 -7.38 15.95
N VAL A 121 3.37 -7.34 15.62
CA VAL A 121 2.75 -6.17 14.99
C VAL A 121 2.73 -4.98 15.95
N LYS A 122 2.33 -5.18 17.20
CA LYS A 122 2.32 -4.12 18.23
C LYS A 122 3.72 -3.59 18.57
N GLU A 123 4.75 -4.43 18.48
CA GLU A 123 6.14 -4.05 18.75
C GLU A 123 6.86 -3.53 17.51
N SER A 124 6.28 -3.71 16.32
CA SER A 124 6.86 -3.28 15.06
C SER A 124 6.91 -1.76 14.95
N SER A 125 8.10 -1.21 14.71
CA SER A 125 8.26 0.21 14.35
C SER A 125 7.71 0.54 12.96
N SER A 126 7.52 -0.47 12.12
CA SER A 126 7.07 -0.31 10.74
C SER A 126 5.54 -0.20 10.64
N PHE A 127 4.77 -0.84 11.52
CA PHE A 127 3.30 -0.85 11.43
C PHE A 127 2.65 -0.10 12.60
N VAL A 128 2.14 1.10 12.33
CA VAL A 128 1.46 1.93 13.33
C VAL A 128 -0.04 1.74 13.22
N ARG A 129 -0.71 1.29 14.30
CA ARG A 129 -2.16 1.08 14.30
C ARG A 129 -2.91 2.39 14.05
N ILE A 130 -3.90 2.37 13.15
CA ILE A 130 -4.79 3.52 12.91
C ILE A 130 -5.85 3.52 14.02
N ALA A 131 -5.89 4.57 14.83
CA ALA A 131 -6.51 4.62 16.16
C ALA A 131 -8.05 4.42 16.21
N ASP A 132 -8.72 4.32 15.07
CA ASP A 132 -10.19 4.28 14.99
C ASP A 132 -10.80 2.87 14.96
N SER A 133 -9.99 1.80 14.98
CA SER A 133 -10.53 0.43 15.11
C SER A 133 -10.91 0.16 16.57
N LYS A 134 -12.20 0.29 16.89
CA LYS A 134 -12.78 -0.02 18.22
C LYS A 134 -12.68 -1.49 18.62
N ASP A 135 -12.24 -2.37 17.72
CA ASP A 135 -12.08 -3.79 18.02
C ASP A 135 -10.76 -4.02 18.78
N LYS A 136 -10.88 -4.23 20.09
CA LYS A 136 -9.78 -4.81 20.87
C LYS A 136 -9.55 -6.22 20.35
N GLY A 137 -8.42 -6.42 19.68
CA GLY A 137 -8.00 -7.65 19.01
C GLY A 137 -8.08 -8.89 19.90
N SER A 138 -9.28 -9.48 19.95
CA SER A 138 -9.47 -10.90 20.14
C SER A 138 -9.82 -11.45 18.78
N LEU A 139 -9.33 -12.64 18.45
CA LEU A 139 -9.92 -13.44 17.39
C LEU A 139 -11.37 -13.65 17.85
N PRO A 140 -12.39 -12.98 17.27
CA PRO A 140 -13.74 -13.16 17.77
C PRO A 140 -14.12 -14.62 17.50
N SER A 141 -15.14 -15.16 18.19
CA SER A 141 -15.69 -16.47 17.81
C SER A 141 -16.19 -16.51 16.35
N SER A 142 -16.21 -15.37 15.65
CA SER A 142 -16.34 -15.28 14.21
C SER A 142 -15.01 -15.59 13.49
N THR A 143 -15.12 -16.40 12.46
CA THR A 143 -14.11 -16.92 11.54
C THR A 143 -13.08 -15.90 11.02
N VAL A 144 -13.32 -14.58 11.06
CA VAL A 144 -12.46 -13.54 10.46
C VAL A 144 -12.25 -12.35 11.41
N SER A 145 -11.02 -11.83 11.46
CA SER A 145 -10.59 -10.61 12.17
C SER A 145 -9.73 -9.76 11.24
N SER A 146 -9.79 -8.43 11.37
CA SER A 146 -9.02 -7.51 10.53
C SER A 146 -8.69 -6.24 11.29
N ASP A 147 -7.47 -5.73 11.11
CA ASP A 147 -7.04 -4.45 11.65
C ASP A 147 -6.33 -3.62 10.59
N ASN A 148 -6.45 -2.29 10.72
CA ASN A 148 -5.82 -1.32 9.83
C ASN A 148 -4.62 -0.64 10.50
N TYR A 149 -3.57 -0.50 9.71
CA TYR A 149 -2.28 0.02 10.08
C TYR A 149 -1.81 1.03 9.04
N LYS A 150 -0.84 1.84 9.44
CA LYS A 150 -0.07 2.68 8.54
C LYS A 150 1.38 2.20 8.57
N ASP A 151 1.93 1.88 7.42
CA ASP A 151 3.36 1.61 7.30
C ASP A 151 4.14 2.91 7.48
N SER A 152 5.03 2.98 8.46
CA SER A 152 5.76 4.18 8.82
C SER A 152 6.81 4.56 7.77
N LYS A 153 7.33 3.59 7.01
CA LYS A 153 8.34 3.80 5.97
C LYS A 153 7.75 4.37 4.67
N SER A 154 6.68 3.77 4.16
CA SER A 154 6.01 4.19 2.92
C SER A 154 4.90 5.21 3.13
N GLY A 155 4.34 5.27 4.35
CA GLY A 155 3.14 6.04 4.67
C GLY A 155 1.84 5.41 4.16
N MET A 156 1.88 4.19 3.60
CA MET A 156 0.71 3.51 3.04
C MET A 156 -0.22 2.97 4.13
N GLU A 157 -1.51 2.89 3.82
CA GLU A 157 -2.46 2.13 4.62
C GLU A 157 -2.30 0.64 4.34
N CYS A 158 -2.28 -0.13 5.41
CA CYS A 158 -2.10 -1.56 5.38
C CYS A 158 -3.20 -2.23 6.22
N THR A 159 -3.62 -3.40 5.80
CA THR A 159 -4.58 -4.22 6.53
C THR A 159 -3.93 -5.56 6.83
N ILE A 160 -4.07 -6.00 8.08
CA ILE A 160 -3.73 -7.36 8.49
C ILE A 160 -5.03 -8.08 8.80
N LYS A 161 -5.31 -9.15 8.06
CA LYS A 161 -6.49 -9.98 8.19
C LYS A 161 -6.09 -11.35 8.70
N TYR A 162 -6.92 -11.92 9.56
CA TYR A 162 -6.81 -13.27 10.07
C TYR A 162 -8.13 -13.98 9.83
N ALA A 163 -8.09 -15.19 9.29
CA ALA A 163 -9.28 -16.02 9.14
C ALA A 163 -8.98 -17.46 9.57
N TYR A 164 -9.80 -18.02 10.46
CA TYR A 164 -9.65 -19.38 10.98
C TYR A 164 -10.84 -20.24 10.55
N ASP A 165 -10.57 -21.36 9.89
CA ASP A 165 -11.59 -22.30 9.41
C ASP A 165 -12.61 -21.64 8.44
N SER A 166 -12.16 -20.63 7.68
CA SER A 166 -12.95 -19.90 6.66
C SER A 166 -12.75 -20.51 5.28
N PRO A 167 -13.81 -21.03 4.62
CA PRO A 167 -13.70 -21.54 3.26
C PRO A 167 -13.62 -20.43 2.20
N PHE A 168 -13.91 -19.17 2.55
CA PHE A 168 -14.04 -18.07 1.58
C PHE A 168 -12.80 -17.18 1.43
N ASP A 169 -11.81 -17.29 2.33
CA ASP A 169 -10.66 -16.38 2.37
C ASP A 169 -9.35 -16.99 1.87
N THR A 170 -9.36 -18.24 1.40
CA THR A 170 -8.12 -18.97 1.09
C THR A 170 -7.92 -19.17 -0.42
N PHE A 171 -7.08 -18.33 -1.04
CA PHE A 171 -6.49 -18.61 -2.37
C PHE A 171 -5.33 -19.63 -2.29
N LEU A 172 -5.01 -20.08 -1.08
CA LEU A 172 -3.93 -21.01 -0.77
C LEU A 172 -4.52 -22.31 -0.22
N THR A 173 -3.95 -23.45 -0.63
CA THR A 173 -4.34 -24.77 -0.12
C THR A 173 -3.32 -25.25 0.91
N LEU A 174 -3.80 -25.95 1.93
CA LEU A 174 -2.94 -26.65 2.89
C LEU A 174 -2.17 -27.76 2.15
N ASN A 175 -0.88 -27.89 2.45
CA ASN A 175 -0.02 -28.90 1.84
C ASN A 175 -0.16 -30.29 2.49
N LYS A 176 -0.90 -30.41 3.60
CA LYS A 176 -1.16 -31.65 4.33
C LYS A 176 -2.66 -31.95 4.44
N GLU A 177 -3.04 -33.22 4.27
CA GLU A 177 -4.43 -33.67 4.32
C GLU A 177 -4.99 -33.96 5.73
N SER A 178 -6.29 -33.67 5.84
CA SER A 178 -7.37 -34.34 6.60
C SER A 178 -7.71 -33.97 8.04
N THR A 179 -6.86 -33.34 8.86
CA THR A 179 -7.28 -32.99 10.26
C THR A 179 -6.98 -31.57 10.70
N SER A 180 -6.03 -30.89 10.06
CA SER A 180 -5.70 -29.50 10.39
C SER A 180 -6.73 -28.54 9.80
N LYS A 181 -7.11 -27.54 10.60
CA LYS A 181 -7.95 -26.41 10.18
C LYS A 181 -7.09 -25.27 9.67
N PRO A 182 -7.49 -24.56 8.61
CA PRO A 182 -6.69 -23.47 8.05
C PRO A 182 -6.75 -22.22 8.94
N LEU A 183 -5.59 -21.67 9.27
CA LEU A 183 -5.42 -20.29 9.73
C LEU A 183 -4.77 -19.49 8.60
N PHE A 184 -5.57 -18.64 7.98
CA PHE A 184 -5.17 -17.72 6.94
C PHE A 184 -4.80 -16.35 7.54
N ILE A 185 -3.71 -15.78 7.06
CA ILE A 185 -3.23 -14.45 7.46
C ILE A 185 -2.88 -13.69 6.19
N SER A 186 -3.49 -12.53 5.98
CA SER A 186 -3.18 -11.66 4.85
C SER A 186 -2.66 -10.32 5.35
N ILE A 187 -1.48 -9.94 4.89
CA ILE A 187 -0.86 -8.65 5.18
C ILE A 187 -0.76 -7.92 3.85
N GLY A 188 -1.51 -6.84 3.68
CA GLY A 188 -1.53 -6.09 2.42
C GLY A 188 -1.50 -4.60 2.66
N CYS A 189 -0.70 -3.87 1.88
CA CYS A 189 -0.69 -2.42 1.84
C CYS A 189 -1.22 -1.94 0.49
N TYR A 190 -2.18 -1.00 0.52
CA TYR A 190 -2.84 -0.49 -0.67
C TYR A 190 -2.67 1.02 -0.81
N ALA A 191 -2.54 1.48 -2.05
CA ALA A 191 -2.56 2.90 -2.38
C ALA A 191 -2.97 3.13 -3.85
N SER A 192 -3.44 4.34 -4.13
CA SER A 192 -3.58 4.80 -5.52
C SER A 192 -2.20 4.89 -6.18
N ALA A 193 -2.11 4.50 -7.46
CA ALA A 193 -0.87 4.50 -8.22
C ALA A 193 -1.06 5.13 -9.60
N LYS A 194 0.00 5.74 -10.15
CA LYS A 194 0.04 6.15 -11.57
C LYS A 194 0.22 4.93 -12.49
N LYS A 195 -0.36 5.02 -13.70
CA LYS A 195 -0.24 3.97 -14.72
C LYS A 195 1.23 3.75 -15.10
N GLY A 196 1.65 2.49 -15.18
CA GLY A 196 2.97 2.07 -15.66
C GLY A 196 3.93 1.53 -14.60
N TYR A 197 3.48 1.32 -13.35
CA TYR A 197 4.34 0.73 -12.32
C TYR A 197 4.23 -0.82 -12.23
N TYR A 198 3.01 -1.36 -12.30
CA TYR A 198 2.77 -2.81 -12.39
C TYR A 198 1.87 -3.15 -13.58
N PRO A 199 1.96 -4.37 -14.12
CA PRO A 199 0.97 -4.85 -15.08
C PRO A 199 -0.41 -4.83 -14.40
N SER A 200 -1.35 -4.11 -15.00
CA SER A 200 -2.76 -4.30 -14.69
C SER A 200 -3.14 -5.71 -15.18
N SER A 201 -3.60 -6.56 -14.28
CA SER A 201 -4.25 -7.82 -14.63
C SER A 201 -5.54 -7.58 -15.41
#